data_AF-A0A382I202-F1
#
_entry.id   AF-A0A382I202-F1
#
_cell.length_a   1.000
_cell.length_b   1.000
_cell.length_c   1.000
_cell.angle_alpha   90.00
_cell.angle_beta   90.00
_cell.angle_gamma   90.00
#
_symmetry.space_group_name_H-M   'P 1'
#
loop_
_entity.id
_entity.type
_entity.pdbx_description
1 polymer ?
#
loop_
_entity_poly.entity_id
_entity_poly.type
_entity_poly.pdbx_seq_one_letter_code
_entity_poly.pdbx_strand_id
1 'polypeptide(L)'
;MMDQFKKSPPLQPETINNALPFTDIPVPKGFTRDQLNSFVYEIGNSEIKVGRLFFNGDKDLKTTVEFYQNEMINKGWVLLNSMASTDTFLNYQKEGWACTVIVKPGSFSGSVVEILIGPVQAQSK
;
A
#
# COMPACT_ATOMS: atom_id res chain seq x y z
N MET A 1 -21.02 36.73 28.01
CA MET A 1 -21.29 35.38 28.55
C MET A 1 -22.24 34.68 27.57
N MET A 2 -21.90 33.69 26.76
CA MET A 2 -20.70 32.88 26.56
C MET A 2 -20.63 32.52 25.07
N ASP A 3 -19.41 32.34 24.60
CA ASP A 3 -18.98 32.07 23.25
C ASP A 3 -19.57 30.82 22.56
N GLN A 4 -19.81 31.01 21.27
CA GLN A 4 -19.51 30.08 20.17
C GLN A 4 -19.53 28.58 20.49
N PHE A 5 -20.69 27.95 20.26
CA PHE A 5 -20.69 26.59 19.73
C PHE A 5 -20.11 26.63 18.31
N LYS A 6 -18.77 26.63 18.19
CA LYS A 6 -18.10 26.19 16.97
C LYS A 6 -18.52 24.75 16.76
N LYS A 7 -19.52 24.56 15.90
CA LYS A 7 -19.89 23.25 15.38
C LYS A 7 -18.63 22.69 14.73
N SER A 8 -17.99 21.75 15.42
CA SER A 8 -16.88 20.98 14.86
C SER A 8 -17.33 20.49 13.48
N PRO A 9 -16.49 20.59 12.43
CA PRO A 9 -16.83 20.01 11.15
C PRO A 9 -17.22 18.54 11.40
N PRO A 10 -18.24 18.01 10.71
CA PRO A 10 -18.53 16.59 10.81
C PRO A 10 -17.22 15.83 10.60
N LEU A 11 -16.88 14.89 11.49
CA LEU A 11 -15.78 13.97 11.24
C LEU A 11 -16.01 13.44 9.83
N GLN A 12 -15.16 13.89 8.90
CA GLN A 12 -15.18 13.33 7.56
C GLN A 12 -15.02 11.83 7.78
N PRO A 13 -15.84 10.98 7.13
CA PRO A 13 -15.65 9.54 7.22
C PRO A 13 -14.18 9.31 6.96
N GLU A 14 -13.45 8.81 7.97
CA GLU A 14 -12.04 8.47 7.80
C GLU A 14 -12.04 7.56 6.59
N THR A 15 -11.58 8.10 5.46
CA THR A 15 -11.47 7.31 4.26
C THR A 15 -10.27 6.46 4.60
N ILE A 16 -10.50 5.30 5.22
CA ILE A 16 -9.49 4.29 5.54
C ILE A 16 -9.05 3.74 4.19
N ASN A 17 -8.36 4.58 3.44
CA ASN A 17 -7.70 4.25 2.21
C ASN A 17 -6.26 4.01 2.65
N ASN A 18 -6.07 2.79 3.15
CA ASN A 18 -4.91 2.34 3.90
C ASN A 18 -3.58 2.53 3.14
N ALA A 19 -3.63 2.66 1.81
CA ALA A 19 -2.46 2.91 0.98
C ALA A 19 -2.20 4.39 0.63
N LEU A 20 -2.98 5.36 1.16
CA LEU A 20 -2.76 6.78 0.84
C LEU A 20 -1.28 7.20 1.07
N PRO A 21 -0.71 7.98 0.14
CA PRO A 21 -1.35 8.63 -1.02
C PRO A 21 -1.46 7.76 -2.29
N PHE A 22 -1.06 6.49 -2.26
CA PHE A 22 -1.03 5.58 -3.42
C PHE A 22 -2.39 4.92 -3.63
N THR A 23 -3.32 5.65 -4.27
CA THR A 23 -4.73 5.23 -4.44
C THR A 23 -4.93 4.08 -5.43
N ASP A 24 -3.92 3.77 -6.24
CA ASP A 24 -3.94 2.70 -7.24
C ASP A 24 -3.26 1.41 -6.75
N ILE A 25 -2.83 1.38 -5.48
CA ILE A 25 -2.42 0.16 -4.79
C ILE A 25 -3.60 -0.39 -3.99
N PRO A 26 -4.13 -1.58 -4.35
CA PRO A 26 -5.22 -2.20 -3.64
C PRO A 26 -4.75 -2.75 -2.28
N VAL A 27 -5.64 -2.68 -1.29
CA VAL A 27 -5.43 -3.30 0.03
C VAL A 27 -6.52 -4.35 0.23
N PRO A 28 -6.18 -5.61 0.54
CA PRO A 28 -7.18 -6.64 0.72
C PRO A 28 -8.11 -6.33 1.91
N LYS A 29 -9.38 -6.73 1.80
CA LYS A 29 -10.32 -6.59 2.92
C LYS A 29 -9.81 -7.38 4.13
N GLY A 30 -9.89 -6.78 5.31
CA GLY A 30 -9.39 -7.38 6.55
C GLY A 30 -7.94 -7.00 6.89
N PHE A 31 -7.28 -6.21 6.04
CA PHE A 31 -5.95 -5.67 6.32
C PHE A 31 -6.02 -4.26 6.90
N THR A 32 -5.20 -4.03 7.93
CA THR A 32 -5.05 -2.72 8.59
C THR A 32 -3.61 -2.26 8.50
N ARG A 33 -3.40 -0.97 8.17
CA ARG A 33 -2.07 -0.36 8.09
C ARG A 33 -1.44 -0.27 9.48
N ASP A 34 -0.21 -0.73 9.59
CA ASP A 34 0.66 -0.41 10.72
C ASP A 34 1.26 0.99 10.50
N GLN A 35 0.66 2.00 11.12
CA GLN A 35 1.07 3.39 10.94
C GLN A 35 2.46 3.68 11.53
N LEU A 36 2.89 2.95 12.55
CA LEU A 36 4.18 3.17 13.22
C LEU A 36 5.33 2.67 12.36
N ASN A 37 5.14 1.55 11.67
CA ASN A 37 6.16 0.96 10.80
C ASN A 37 6.09 1.48 9.35
N SER A 38 4.98 2.11 8.96
CA SER A 38 4.81 2.67 7.62
C SER A 38 5.32 4.11 7.52
N PHE A 39 5.96 4.45 6.41
CA PHE A 39 6.28 5.84 6.08
C PHE A 39 5.94 6.18 4.63
N VAL A 40 5.68 7.45 4.41
CA VAL A 40 5.57 8.06 3.08
C VAL A 40 6.41 9.32 3.09
N TYR A 41 7.20 9.49 2.04
CA TYR A 41 8.00 10.67 1.81
C TYR A 41 7.60 11.30 0.48
N GLU A 42 7.32 12.59 0.49
CA GLU A 42 6.99 13.37 -0.70
C GLU A 42 8.11 14.39 -0.94
N ILE A 43 8.67 14.42 -2.16
CA ILE A 43 9.76 15.33 -2.55
C ILE A 43 9.20 16.40 -3.48
N GLY A 44 9.49 17.66 -3.15
CA GLY A 44 9.10 18.82 -3.96
C GLY A 44 7.59 19.11 -3.89
N ASN A 45 7.05 19.72 -4.93
CA ASN A 45 5.65 20.14 -5.00
C ASN A 45 4.69 18.98 -5.36
N SER A 46 4.88 17.79 -4.77
CA SER A 46 4.01 16.58 -4.82
C SER A 46 4.17 15.57 -5.97
N GLU A 47 5.09 15.75 -6.92
CA GLU A 47 5.26 14.82 -8.06
C GLU A 47 5.99 13.52 -7.71
N ILE A 48 6.93 13.56 -6.76
CA ILE A 48 7.73 12.39 -6.38
C ILE A 48 7.28 11.91 -5.00
N LYS A 49 6.77 10.68 -4.95
CA LYS A 49 6.33 10.03 -3.72
C LYS A 49 7.07 8.71 -3.55
N VAL A 50 7.53 8.43 -2.35
CA VAL A 50 8.15 7.14 -2.00
C VAL A 50 7.45 6.63 -0.75
N GLY A 51 7.11 5.34 -0.75
CA GLY A 51 6.37 4.72 0.34
C GLY A 51 6.97 3.39 0.73
N ARG A 52 7.00 3.13 2.04
CA ARG A 52 7.12 1.80 2.61
C ARG A 52 5.97 1.59 3.55
N LEU A 53 5.04 0.72 3.19
CA LEU A 53 3.80 0.51 3.91
C LEU A 53 3.74 -0.91 4.45
N PHE A 54 3.25 -1.05 5.68
CA PHE A 54 3.05 -2.34 6.32
C PHE A 54 1.58 -2.53 6.65
N PHE A 55 1.07 -3.73 6.39
CA PHE A 55 -0.30 -4.12 6.69
C PHE A 55 -0.33 -5.48 7.36
N ASN A 56 -1.19 -5.63 8.36
CA ASN A 56 -1.49 -6.91 8.99
C ASN A 56 -2.91 -7.32 8.62
N GLY A 57 -3.11 -8.57 8.21
CA GLY A 57 -4.42 -9.06 7.80
C GLY A 57 -4.73 -10.48 8.25
N ASP A 58 -6.01 -10.82 8.18
CA ASP A 58 -6.59 -12.11 8.59
C ASP A 58 -6.62 -13.17 7.47
N LYS A 59 -6.09 -12.84 6.30
CA LYS A 59 -6.01 -13.75 5.14
C LYS A 59 -4.68 -14.45 5.09
N ASP A 60 -4.70 -15.71 4.69
CA ASP A 60 -3.49 -16.50 4.50
C ASP A 60 -2.62 -15.94 3.35
N LEU A 61 -1.38 -16.44 3.29
CA LEU A 61 -0.38 -16.06 2.30
C LEU A 61 -0.90 -16.22 0.86
N LYS A 62 -1.48 -17.39 0.54
CA LYS A 62 -1.89 -17.74 -0.83
C LYS A 62 -3.02 -16.83 -1.30
N THR A 63 -4.05 -16.67 -0.47
CA THR A 63 -5.19 -15.78 -0.74
C THR A 63 -4.73 -14.34 -0.96
N THR A 64 -3.76 -13.88 -0.18
CA THR A 64 -3.22 -12.52 -0.28
C THR A 64 -2.37 -12.32 -1.52
N VAL A 65 -1.56 -13.30 -1.91
CA VAL A 65 -0.79 -13.28 -3.17
C VAL A 65 -1.73 -13.24 -4.37
N GLU A 66 -2.74 -14.11 -4.41
CA GLU A 66 -3.74 -14.15 -5.49
C GLU A 66 -4.51 -12.83 -5.62
N PHE A 67 -4.84 -12.19 -4.49
CA PHE A 67 -5.43 -10.86 -4.49
C PHE A 67 -4.56 -9.84 -5.23
N TYR A 68 -3.26 -9.75 -4.89
CA TYR A 68 -2.37 -8.78 -5.54
C TYR A 68 -2.14 -9.08 -7.01
N GLN A 69 -1.99 -10.36 -7.39
CA GLN A 69 -1.83 -10.74 -8.79
C GLN A 69 -3.04 -10.30 -9.64
N ASN A 70 -4.26 -10.38 -9.11
CA ASN A 70 -5.46 -9.99 -9.84
C ASN A 70 -5.69 -8.47 -9.79
N GLU A 71 -5.71 -7.89 -8.59
CA GLU A 71 -6.13 -6.50 -8.39
C GLU A 71 -5.10 -5.50 -8.89
N MET A 72 -3.80 -5.79 -8.80
CA MET A 72 -2.77 -4.91 -9.38
C MET A 72 -2.91 -4.84 -10.91
N ILE A 73 -3.12 -5.98 -11.57
CA ILE A 73 -3.36 -6.05 -13.02
C ILE A 73 -4.63 -5.28 -13.40
N ASN A 74 -5.72 -5.46 -12.65
CA ASN A 74 -6.97 -4.71 -12.83
C ASN A 74 -6.79 -3.19 -12.67
N LYS A 75 -5.78 -2.75 -11.91
CA LYS A 75 -5.40 -1.34 -11.72
C LYS A 75 -4.34 -0.84 -12.71
N GLY A 76 -4.01 -1.64 -13.73
CA GLY A 76 -3.09 -1.28 -14.81
C GLY A 76 -1.61 -1.49 -14.49
N TRP A 77 -1.28 -2.21 -13.43
CA TRP A 77 0.09 -2.58 -13.13
C TRP A 77 0.51 -3.80 -13.96
N VAL A 78 1.76 -3.81 -14.43
CA VAL A 78 2.36 -4.95 -15.12
C VAL A 78 3.22 -5.72 -14.13
N LEU A 79 2.92 -7.01 -13.91
CA LEU A 79 3.77 -7.91 -13.13
C LEU A 79 5.05 -8.21 -13.92
N LEU A 80 6.18 -7.70 -13.44
CA LEU A 80 7.49 -7.92 -14.05
C LEU A 80 8.07 -9.28 -13.67
N ASN A 81 7.97 -9.64 -12.39
CA ASN A 81 8.40 -10.93 -11.88
C ASN A 81 7.72 -11.29 -10.55
N SER A 82 7.77 -12.57 -10.23
CA SER A 82 7.35 -13.11 -8.94
C SER A 82 8.37 -14.12 -8.43
N MET A 83 8.66 -14.08 -7.14
CA MET A 83 9.54 -15.04 -6.46
C MET A 83 8.84 -15.55 -5.21
N ALA A 84 8.70 -16.86 -5.07
CA ALA A 84 8.06 -17.50 -3.92
C ALA A 84 9.06 -18.35 -3.14
N SER A 85 9.17 -18.10 -1.84
CA SER A 85 9.91 -18.88 -0.84
C SER A 85 9.06 -18.93 0.43
N THR A 86 9.63 -18.70 1.61
CA THR A 86 8.87 -18.41 2.85
C THR A 86 8.00 -17.18 2.68
N ASP A 87 8.55 -16.15 2.04
CA ASP A 87 7.86 -14.93 1.64
C ASP A 87 7.62 -14.95 0.12
N THR A 88 6.60 -14.22 -0.34
CA THR A 88 6.33 -14.03 -1.76
C THR A 88 6.55 -12.58 -2.17
N PHE A 89 7.43 -12.39 -3.15
CA PHE A 89 7.74 -11.09 -3.76
C PHE A 89 7.01 -10.98 -5.10
N LEU A 90 6.33 -9.87 -5.31
CA LEU A 90 5.65 -9.51 -6.55
C LEU A 90 6.14 -8.12 -6.97
N ASN A 91 6.84 -8.04 -8.10
CA ASN A 91 7.41 -6.79 -8.60
C ASN A 91 6.58 -6.27 -9.77
N TYR A 92 6.10 -5.05 -9.65
CA TYR A 92 5.21 -4.41 -10.61
C TYR A 92 5.79 -3.10 -11.13
N GLN A 93 5.34 -2.70 -12.32
CA GLN A 93 5.61 -1.40 -12.91
C GLN A 93 4.35 -0.79 -13.52
N LYS A 94 4.23 0.54 -13.44
CA LYS A 94 3.16 1.32 -14.07
C LYS A 94 3.63 2.75 -14.30
N GLU A 95 3.58 3.24 -15.53
CA GLU A 95 3.75 4.68 -15.87
C GLU A 95 4.91 5.41 -15.15
N GLY A 96 6.11 4.83 -15.10
CA GLY A 96 7.25 5.45 -14.42
C GLY A 96 7.34 5.18 -12.91
N TRP A 97 6.48 4.32 -12.37
CA TRP A 97 6.49 3.84 -10.99
C TRP A 97 6.85 2.36 -10.92
N ALA A 98 7.60 1.99 -9.88
CA ALA A 98 7.80 0.61 -9.44
C ALA A 98 7.08 0.37 -8.13
N CYS A 99 6.52 -0.83 -7.99
CA CYS A 99 5.89 -1.29 -6.76
C CYS A 99 6.32 -2.74 -6.47
N THR A 100 6.93 -2.98 -5.32
CA THR A 100 7.20 -4.32 -4.82
C THR A 100 6.23 -4.63 -3.70
N VAL A 101 5.44 -5.68 -3.87
CA VAL A 101 4.60 -6.24 -2.82
C VAL A 101 5.28 -7.49 -2.27
N ILE A 102 5.50 -7.51 -0.96
CA ILE A 102 6.08 -8.62 -0.23
C ILE A 102 5.02 -9.16 0.72
N VAL A 103 4.59 -10.40 0.51
CA VAL A 103 3.60 -11.08 1.35
C VAL A 103 4.32 -12.10 2.21
N LYS A 104 4.14 -12.02 3.54
CA LYS A 104 4.80 -12.87 4.53
C LYS A 104 3.75 -13.62 5.35
N PRO A 105 4.05 -14.84 5.84
CA PRO A 105 3.20 -15.51 6.82
C PRO A 105 3.03 -14.64 8.07
N GLY A 106 1.81 -14.54 8.57
CA GLY A 106 1.46 -13.79 9.78
C GLY A 106 1.03 -14.70 10.92
N SER A 107 0.70 -14.08 12.06
CA SER A 107 0.12 -14.78 13.20
C SER A 107 -1.27 -15.34 12.87
N PHE A 108 -1.69 -16.42 13.57
CA PHE A 108 -3.04 -16.98 13.47
C PHE A 108 -3.51 -17.25 12.02
N SER A 109 -2.65 -17.83 11.19
CA SER A 109 -2.91 -18.11 9.75
C SER A 109 -3.14 -16.88 8.86
N GLY A 110 -2.95 -15.66 9.39
CA GLY A 110 -2.98 -14.44 8.61
C GLY A 110 -1.71 -14.21 7.80
N SER A 111 -1.57 -12.99 7.27
CA SER A 111 -0.37 -12.57 6.56
C SER A 111 -0.07 -11.10 6.81
N VAL A 112 1.20 -10.78 6.60
CA VAL A 112 1.73 -9.43 6.67
C VAL A 112 2.10 -9.01 5.25
N VAL A 113 1.70 -7.81 4.85
CA VAL A 113 2.05 -7.25 3.56
C VAL A 113 2.97 -6.06 3.78
N GLU A 114 4.09 -6.07 3.09
CA GLU A 114 4.99 -4.94 2.95
C GLU A 114 4.93 -4.44 1.50
N ILE A 115 4.73 -3.13 1.33
CA ILE A 115 4.65 -2.50 0.01
C ILE A 115 5.76 -1.46 -0.07
N LEU A 116 6.61 -1.59 -1.07
CA LEU A 116 7.62 -0.60 -1.44
C LEU A 116 7.19 0.04 -2.76
N ILE A 117 6.98 1.35 -2.79
CA ILE A 117 6.60 2.08 -3.99
C ILE A 117 7.45 3.33 -4.16
N GLY A 118 7.83 3.61 -5.40
CA GLY A 118 8.50 4.84 -5.79
C GLY A 118 8.67 4.92 -7.31
N PRO A 119 9.29 5.98 -7.83
CA PRO A 119 9.59 6.08 -9.25
C PRO A 119 10.60 4.99 -9.67
N VAL A 120 10.42 4.39 -10.86
CA VAL A 120 11.55 3.71 -11.51
C VAL A 120 12.57 4.78 -11.82
N GLN A 121 13.81 4.63 -11.30
CA GLN A 121 14.94 5.58 -11.41
C GLN A 121 14.67 6.79 -12.30
N ALA A 122 14.60 7.99 -11.71
CA ALA A 122 14.80 9.22 -12.46
C ALA A 122 16.15 9.07 -13.17
N GLN A 123 16.13 8.76 -14.46
CA GLN A 123 17.34 8.64 -15.26
C GLN A 123 18.12 9.95 -15.07
N SER A 124 19.25 9.89 -14.37
CA SER A 124 20.20 11.00 -14.40
C SER A 124 20.73 11.06 -15.82
N LYS A 125 20.24 12.04 -16.58
CA LYS A 125 20.92 12.47 -17.81
C LYS A 125 22.27 13.10 -17.46
#